data_AF-A0A8H9FZV6-F1
#
_entry.id   AF-A0A8H9FZV6-F1
#
_cell.length_a   1.000
_cell.length_b   1.000
_cell.length_c   1.000
_cell.angle_alpha   90.00
_cell.angle_beta   90.00
_cell.angle_gamma   90.00
#
_symmetry.space_group_name_H-M   'P 1'
#
loop_
_entity.id
_entity.type
_entity.pdbx_description
1 polymer ?
#
loop_
_entity_poly.entity_id
_entity_poly.type
_entity_poly.pdbx_seq_one_letter_code
_entity_poly.pdbx_strand_id
1 'polypeptide(L)'
;MTIESSNMRNPKNGNCNGNEAKTITQKNLYQIKEEYCNRLKGKLGELSESEVTKDGTLMMYEKKKCVFVKTEKNYQMLRNLELKIGVELIQASDEIKKNVAASILQNDALLAALKAVSMTAKNAKVAFANLRESAAKLDAGMNDSCNSGQLKILGCSSENCNDNEKQAESNQLPNECQDACRVLQKLVEKPIELSQEIDIICNSVSDIIGIQSFSNIKSLEKFQQDFATNAKTFDDLILSQIINATAGLKKSQDDLTLAIKSQTQSSYALYNKRNELETLVEVKDYLCCHKCNCIGDCGCNEGSNDEYNRFKKCKCDICDICKEVTEIYCIKDNDGASCD
;
A
#
# COMPACT_ATOMS: atom_id res chain seq x y z
N MET A 1 -7.22 -10.27 35.81
CA MET A 1 -6.22 -9.99 36.85
C MET A 1 -6.98 -9.85 38.16
N THR A 2 -6.56 -10.62 39.14
CA THR A 2 -7.10 -10.67 40.50
C THR A 2 -7.17 -9.26 41.07
N ILE A 3 -8.40 -8.85 41.39
CA ILE A 3 -8.68 -7.63 42.14
C ILE A 3 -8.20 -7.94 43.56
N GLU A 4 -7.03 -7.43 43.93
CA GLU A 4 -6.71 -7.26 45.35
C GLU A 4 -7.63 -6.16 45.84
N SER A 5 -8.85 -6.57 46.21
CA SER A 5 -9.78 -5.77 46.95
C SER A 5 -9.12 -5.49 48.29
N SER A 6 -8.55 -4.30 48.45
CA SER A 6 -8.29 -3.74 49.76
C SER A 6 -9.59 -3.89 50.55
N ASN A 7 -9.61 -4.81 51.51
CA ASN A 7 -10.75 -5.14 52.36
C ASN A 7 -11.08 -3.95 53.28
N MET A 8 -11.51 -2.84 52.71
CA MET A 8 -12.07 -1.72 53.44
C MET A 8 -13.57 -1.92 53.48
N ARG A 9 -14.03 -2.59 54.56
CA ARG A 9 -15.45 -2.72 54.88
C ARG A 9 -16.11 -1.35 54.80
N ASN A 10 -17.18 -1.26 54.02
CA ASN A 10 -18.06 -0.09 53.96
C ASN A 10 -18.35 0.41 55.38
N PRO A 11 -18.16 1.71 55.68
CA PRO A 11 -18.48 2.25 56.99
C PRO A 11 -19.99 2.10 57.19
N LYS A 12 -20.39 1.17 58.05
CA LYS A 12 -21.78 1.02 58.47
C LYS A 12 -22.21 2.35 59.08
N ASN A 13 -23.37 2.86 58.66
CA ASN A 13 -24.05 3.99 59.29
C ASN A 13 -24.39 3.62 60.74
N GLY A 14 -23.41 3.73 61.64
CA GLY A 14 -23.62 3.75 63.07
C GLY A 14 -24.21 5.11 63.39
N ASN A 15 -25.49 5.14 63.74
CA ASN A 15 -26.12 6.33 64.27
C ASN A 15 -25.37 6.68 65.57
N CYS A 16 -24.57 7.74 65.59
CA CYS A 16 -23.79 8.21 66.75
C CYS A 16 -24.68 8.81 67.86
N ASN A 17 -25.90 8.30 68.04
CA ASN A 17 -26.81 8.69 69.10
C ASN A 17 -26.77 7.63 70.21
N GLY A 18 -25.63 7.57 70.89
CA GLY A 18 -25.45 6.74 72.08
C GLY A 18 -24.83 7.57 73.19
N ASN A 19 -25.69 8.06 74.08
CA ASN A 19 -25.39 8.81 75.32
C ASN A 19 -25.12 10.31 75.15
N GLU A 20 -25.99 11.12 75.77
CA GLU A 20 -25.82 12.57 75.89
C GLU A 20 -24.45 12.89 76.52
N ALA A 21 -23.55 13.48 75.74
CA ALA A 21 -22.23 13.89 76.20
C ALA A 21 -22.34 14.83 77.42
N LYS A 22 -21.79 14.39 78.56
CA LYS A 22 -22.00 15.02 79.88
C LYS A 22 -21.10 16.22 80.13
N THR A 23 -20.04 16.41 79.34
CA THR A 23 -19.10 17.53 79.47
C THR A 23 -18.85 18.24 78.13
N ILE A 24 -18.49 19.52 78.15
CA ILE A 24 -18.17 20.32 76.94
C ILE A 24 -17.03 19.68 76.15
N THR A 25 -16.03 19.13 76.84
CA THR A 25 -14.89 18.43 76.22
C THR A 25 -15.33 17.18 75.45
N GLN A 26 -16.27 16.39 76.00
CA GLN A 26 -16.82 15.23 75.29
C GLN A 26 -17.61 15.65 74.05
N LYS A 27 -18.44 16.70 74.13
CA LYS A 27 -19.17 17.23 72.96
C LYS A 27 -18.23 17.64 71.82
N ASN A 28 -17.14 18.35 72.14
CA ASN A 28 -16.14 18.77 71.16
C ASN A 28 -15.41 17.57 70.53
N LEU A 29 -15.05 16.57 71.34
CA LEU A 29 -14.42 15.33 70.82
C LEU A 29 -15.36 14.54 69.91
N TYR A 30 -16.65 14.44 70.25
CA TYR A 30 -17.65 13.81 69.40
C TYR A 30 -17.82 14.55 68.07
N GLN A 31 -17.87 15.88 68.08
CA GLN A 31 -17.93 16.67 66.84
C GLN A 31 -16.71 16.45 65.94
N ILE A 32 -15.50 16.47 66.51
CA ILE A 32 -14.27 16.23 65.74
C ILE A 32 -14.26 14.81 65.16
N LYS A 33 -14.72 13.81 65.92
CA LYS A 33 -14.84 12.42 65.45
C LYS A 33 -15.84 12.27 64.30
N GLU A 34 -17.00 12.89 64.43
CA GLU A 34 -18.03 12.87 63.39
C GLU A 34 -17.55 13.56 62.12
N GLU A 35 -16.87 14.70 62.24
CA GLU A 35 -16.23 15.39 61.12
C GLU A 35 -15.19 14.51 60.43
N TYR A 36 -14.36 13.81 61.21
CA TYR A 36 -13.34 12.90 60.69
C TYR A 36 -13.95 11.71 59.94
N CYS A 37 -15.01 11.11 60.49
CA CYS A 37 -15.72 10.00 59.85
C CYS A 37 -16.40 10.41 58.54
N ASN A 38 -17.04 11.58 58.54
CA ASN A 38 -17.65 12.15 57.35
C ASN A 38 -16.59 12.44 56.28
N ARG A 39 -15.42 12.94 56.67
CA ARG A 39 -14.29 13.17 55.75
C ARG A 39 -13.72 11.87 55.20
N LEU A 40 -13.57 10.83 56.02
CA LEU A 40 -13.09 9.51 55.59
C LEU A 40 -14.06 8.86 54.60
N LYS A 41 -15.37 8.91 54.89
CA LYS A 41 -16.42 8.42 54.00
C LYS A 41 -16.46 9.18 52.67
N GLY A 42 -16.30 10.50 52.70
CA GLY A 42 -16.19 11.33 51.51
C GLY A 42 -14.98 10.93 50.64
N LYS A 43 -13.79 10.78 51.25
CA LYS A 43 -12.57 10.38 50.54
C LYS A 43 -12.61 8.97 49.98
N LEU A 44 -13.27 8.04 50.67
CA LEU A 44 -13.54 6.70 50.12
C LEU A 44 -14.41 6.77 48.86
N GLY A 45 -15.43 7.64 48.85
CA GLY A 45 -16.25 7.91 47.66
C GLY A 45 -15.43 8.48 46.49
N GLU A 46 -14.60 9.50 46.75
CA GLU A 46 -13.70 10.11 45.75
C GLU A 46 -12.69 9.08 45.18
N LEU A 47 -12.18 8.16 46.02
CA LEU A 47 -11.30 7.09 45.59
C LEU A 47 -12.03 6.12 44.65
N SER A 48 -13.23 5.66 45.03
CA SER A 48 -14.02 4.76 44.21
C SER A 48 -14.37 5.36 42.84
N GLU A 49 -14.74 6.64 42.80
CA GLU A 49 -14.97 7.37 41.54
C GLU A 49 -13.69 7.42 40.67
N SER A 50 -12.53 7.64 41.30
CA SER A 50 -11.24 7.68 40.59
C SER A 50 -10.84 6.32 40.02
N GLU A 51 -11.16 5.22 40.72
CA GLU A 51 -10.92 3.86 40.24
C GLU A 51 -11.76 3.53 39.00
N VAL A 52 -13.07 3.81 39.07
CA VAL A 52 -13.98 3.64 37.93
C VAL A 52 -13.55 4.50 36.74
N THR A 53 -13.15 5.75 36.99
CA THR A 53 -12.65 6.66 35.97
C THR A 53 -11.40 6.10 35.29
N LYS A 54 -10.43 5.62 36.07
CA LYS A 54 -9.18 5.04 35.55
C LYS A 54 -9.41 3.76 34.74
N ASP A 55 -10.39 2.93 35.11
CA ASP A 55 -10.74 1.75 34.32
C ASP A 55 -11.44 2.13 33.00
N GLY A 56 -12.32 3.14 33.04
CA GLY A 56 -12.94 3.70 31.84
C GLY A 56 -11.93 4.28 30.85
N THR A 57 -10.94 5.04 31.33
CA THR A 57 -9.88 5.61 30.48
C THR A 57 -8.94 4.53 29.92
N LEU A 58 -8.63 3.48 30.70
CA LEU A 58 -7.86 2.33 30.24
C LEU A 58 -8.57 1.59 29.09
N MET A 59 -9.87 1.32 29.22
CA MET A 59 -10.65 0.69 28.14
C MET A 59 -10.67 1.55 26.88
N MET A 60 -10.79 2.88 27.04
CA MET A 60 -10.77 3.81 25.92
C MET A 60 -9.40 3.84 25.23
N TYR A 61 -8.31 3.83 25.99
CA TYR A 61 -6.95 3.72 25.46
C TYR A 61 -6.78 2.45 24.60
N GLU A 62 -7.14 1.27 25.11
CA GLU A 62 -6.97 0.01 24.38
C GLU A 62 -7.80 -0.01 23.09
N LYS A 63 -9.03 0.53 23.13
CA LYS A 63 -9.87 0.67 21.94
C LYS A 63 -9.23 1.59 20.90
N LYS A 64 -8.72 2.77 21.30
CA LYS A 64 -8.08 3.72 20.40
C LYS A 64 -6.77 3.20 19.83
N LYS A 65 -5.99 2.47 20.62
CA LYS A 65 -4.77 1.77 20.17
C LYS A 65 -5.07 0.76 19.08
N CYS A 66 -6.10 -0.07 19.26
CA CYS A 66 -6.54 -1.03 18.25
C CYS A 66 -6.97 -0.37 16.95
N VAL A 67 -7.73 0.74 17.02
CA VAL A 67 -8.14 1.52 15.84
C VAL A 67 -6.92 2.08 15.11
N PHE A 68 -5.99 2.71 15.83
CA PHE A 68 -4.77 3.27 15.24
C PHE A 68 -3.97 2.21 14.47
N VAL A 69 -3.68 1.06 15.09
CA VAL A 69 -2.90 -0.02 14.45
C VAL A 69 -3.60 -0.55 13.19
N LYS A 70 -4.93 -0.69 13.21
CA LYS A 70 -5.69 -1.14 12.03
C LYS A 70 -5.66 -0.10 10.91
N THR A 71 -5.84 1.17 11.24
CA THR A 71 -5.79 2.27 10.27
C THR A 71 -4.40 2.38 9.64
N GLU A 72 -3.33 2.24 10.44
CA GLU A 72 -1.96 2.25 9.96
C GLU A 72 -1.69 1.11 8.97
N LYS A 73 -2.11 -0.12 9.29
CA LYS A 73 -1.97 -1.27 8.39
C LYS A 73 -2.68 -1.06 7.05
N ASN A 74 -3.90 -0.53 7.07
CA ASN A 74 -4.65 -0.24 5.85
C ASN A 74 -3.95 0.84 5.00
N TYR A 75 -3.45 1.90 5.63
CA TYR A 75 -2.65 2.92 4.96
C TYR A 75 -1.39 2.33 4.31
N GLN A 76 -0.63 1.51 5.05
CA GLN A 76 0.57 0.86 4.53
C GLN A 76 0.25 -0.07 3.34
N MET A 77 -0.86 -0.79 3.38
CA MET A 77 -1.30 -1.63 2.26
C MET A 77 -1.56 -0.81 1.00
N LEU A 78 -2.29 0.30 1.11
CA LEU A 78 -2.56 1.20 -0.02
C LEU A 78 -1.28 1.82 -0.58
N ARG A 79 -0.38 2.27 0.29
CA ARG A 79 0.92 2.81 -0.11
C ARG A 79 1.78 1.77 -0.82
N ASN A 80 1.80 0.53 -0.33
CA ASN A 80 2.54 -0.55 -0.98
C ASN A 80 1.92 -0.95 -2.34
N LEU A 81 0.60 -0.85 -2.47
CA LEU A 81 -0.10 -1.08 -3.73
C LEU A 81 0.28 -0.01 -4.77
N GLU A 82 0.31 1.26 -4.38
CA GLU A 82 0.75 2.35 -5.26
C GLU A 82 2.19 2.18 -5.70
N LEU A 83 3.12 1.95 -4.76
CA LEU A 83 4.54 1.81 -5.06
C LEU A 83 4.86 0.61 -5.96
N LYS A 84 4.12 -0.50 -5.83
CA LYS A 84 4.37 -1.71 -6.62
C LYS A 84 3.58 -1.76 -7.92
N ILE A 85 2.30 -1.39 -7.88
CA ILE A 85 1.40 -1.58 -9.02
C ILE A 85 1.14 -0.25 -9.72
N GLY A 86 0.83 0.81 -8.98
CA GLY A 86 0.54 2.13 -9.56
C GLY A 86 1.71 2.65 -10.40
N VAL A 87 2.89 2.77 -9.79
CA VAL A 87 4.11 3.29 -10.44
C VAL A 87 4.52 2.43 -11.65
N GLU A 88 4.57 1.10 -11.48
CA GLU A 88 4.96 0.18 -12.56
C GLU A 88 3.96 0.22 -13.72
N LEU A 89 2.66 0.28 -13.43
CA LEU A 89 1.61 0.32 -14.45
C LEU A 89 1.69 1.60 -15.30
N ILE A 90 1.92 2.75 -14.67
CA ILE A 90 2.07 4.02 -15.39
C ILE A 90 3.32 4.00 -16.27
N GLN A 91 4.46 3.56 -15.75
CA GLN A 91 5.69 3.47 -16.55
C GLN A 91 5.56 2.48 -17.70
N ALA A 92 4.99 1.30 -17.46
CA ALA A 92 4.76 0.31 -18.51
C ALA A 92 3.81 0.83 -19.59
N SER A 93 2.73 1.53 -19.19
CA SER A 93 1.80 2.17 -20.12
C SER A 93 2.49 3.20 -21.02
N ASP A 94 3.36 4.04 -20.46
CA ASP A 94 4.11 5.03 -21.24
C ASP A 94 5.10 4.39 -22.21
N GLU A 95 5.73 3.28 -21.83
CA GLU A 95 6.64 2.56 -22.71
C GLU A 95 5.90 1.84 -23.84
N ILE A 96 4.76 1.21 -23.54
CA ILE A 96 3.86 0.63 -24.55
C ILE A 96 3.41 1.72 -25.54
N LYS A 97 3.06 2.92 -25.05
CA LYS A 97 2.69 4.06 -25.89
C LYS A 97 3.75 4.42 -26.92
N LYS A 98 5.00 4.54 -26.48
CA LYS A 98 6.13 4.82 -27.36
C LYS A 98 6.33 3.71 -28.40
N ASN A 99 6.28 2.45 -27.96
CA ASN A 99 6.48 1.30 -28.83
C ASN A 99 5.39 1.16 -29.90
N VAL A 100 4.13 1.41 -29.55
CA VAL A 100 3.01 1.43 -30.50
C VAL A 100 3.20 2.55 -31.52
N ALA A 101 3.52 3.77 -31.08
CA ALA A 101 3.78 4.89 -31.99
C ALA A 101 4.95 4.61 -32.95
N ALA A 102 6.05 4.03 -32.45
CA ALA A 102 7.19 3.64 -33.26
C ALA A 102 6.82 2.56 -34.30
N SER A 103 6.04 1.55 -33.90
CA SER A 103 5.60 0.47 -34.78
C SER A 103 4.68 0.99 -35.90
N ILE A 104 3.77 1.93 -35.58
CA ILE A 104 2.91 2.58 -36.58
C ILE A 104 3.76 3.35 -37.61
N LEU A 105 4.75 4.12 -37.15
CA LEU A 105 5.66 4.87 -38.04
C LEU A 105 6.45 3.93 -38.95
N GLN A 106 7.00 2.84 -38.40
CA GLN A 106 7.73 1.84 -39.18
C GLN A 106 6.84 1.16 -40.22
N ASN A 107 5.60 0.83 -39.86
CA ASN A 107 4.63 0.25 -40.79
C ASN A 107 4.29 1.20 -41.94
N ASP A 108 4.02 2.48 -41.63
CA ASP A 108 3.69 3.48 -42.65
C ASP A 108 4.89 3.73 -43.59
N ALA A 109 6.12 3.76 -43.05
CA ALA A 109 7.34 3.87 -43.86
C ALA A 109 7.55 2.64 -44.77
N LEU A 110 7.34 1.44 -44.24
CA LEU A 110 7.44 0.20 -45.02
C LEU A 110 6.39 0.16 -46.14
N LEU A 111 5.14 0.53 -45.86
CA LEU A 111 4.07 0.60 -46.86
C LEU A 111 4.42 1.59 -47.98
N ALA A 112 4.98 2.76 -47.64
CA ALA A 112 5.41 3.75 -48.61
C ALA A 112 6.55 3.21 -49.50
N ALA A 113 7.56 2.56 -48.91
CA ALA A 113 8.66 1.93 -49.64
C ALA A 113 8.16 0.83 -50.58
N LEU A 114 7.27 -0.05 -50.11
CA LEU A 114 6.69 -1.12 -50.93
C LEU A 114 5.85 -0.56 -52.09
N LYS A 115 5.10 0.52 -51.89
CA LYS A 115 4.39 1.21 -52.98
C LYS A 115 5.35 1.76 -54.03
N ALA A 116 6.48 2.33 -53.61
CA ALA A 116 7.52 2.78 -54.53
C ALA A 116 8.12 1.62 -55.34
N VAL A 117 8.45 0.50 -54.68
CA VAL A 117 8.93 -0.71 -55.36
C VAL A 117 7.87 -1.24 -56.33
N SER A 118 6.60 -1.27 -55.94
CA SER A 118 5.49 -1.72 -56.80
C SER A 118 5.37 -0.87 -58.06
N MET A 119 5.49 0.47 -57.95
CA MET A 119 5.48 1.35 -59.12
C MET A 119 6.68 1.09 -60.04
N THR A 120 7.89 0.99 -59.48
CA THR A 120 9.09 0.69 -60.25
C THR A 120 8.99 -0.66 -60.95
N ALA A 121 8.49 -1.69 -60.25
CA ALA A 121 8.30 -3.02 -60.81
C ALA A 121 7.26 -3.03 -61.94
N LYS A 122 6.15 -2.29 -61.79
CA LYS A 122 5.16 -2.11 -62.86
C LYS A 122 5.75 -1.43 -64.10
N ASN A 123 6.56 -0.39 -63.91
CA ASN A 123 7.23 0.29 -65.01
C ASN A 123 8.23 -0.64 -65.72
N ALA A 124 9.03 -1.39 -64.96
CA ALA A 124 9.93 -2.40 -65.50
C ALA A 124 9.18 -3.51 -66.24
N LYS A 125 8.03 -3.97 -65.73
CA LYS A 125 7.16 -4.94 -66.39
C LYS A 125 6.68 -4.47 -67.75
N VAL A 126 6.26 -3.21 -67.87
CA VAL A 126 5.89 -2.62 -69.17
C VAL A 126 7.10 -2.58 -70.11
N ALA A 127 8.27 -2.18 -69.62
CA ALA A 127 9.49 -2.16 -70.43
C ALA A 127 9.92 -3.56 -70.90
N PHE A 128 9.87 -4.57 -70.03
CA PHE A 128 10.18 -5.96 -70.39
C PHE A 128 9.14 -6.57 -71.33
N ALA A 129 7.86 -6.21 -71.20
CA ALA A 129 6.83 -6.59 -72.17
C ALA A 129 7.13 -6.03 -73.57
N ASN A 130 7.52 -4.74 -73.66
CA ASN A 130 7.92 -4.12 -74.93
C ASN A 130 9.19 -4.77 -75.51
N LEU A 131 10.16 -5.10 -74.66
CA LEU A 131 11.38 -5.80 -75.05
C LEU A 131 11.07 -7.21 -75.56
N ARG A 132 10.16 -7.92 -74.90
CA ARG A 132 9.68 -9.25 -75.32
C ARG A 132 8.94 -9.18 -76.66
N GLU A 133 8.12 -8.17 -76.88
CA GLU A 133 7.46 -7.96 -78.20
C GLU A 133 8.51 -7.71 -79.30
N SER A 134 9.52 -6.91 -78.99
CA SER A 134 10.62 -6.62 -79.92
C SER A 134 11.47 -7.86 -80.20
N ALA A 135 11.72 -8.68 -79.18
CA ALA A 135 12.38 -9.98 -79.30
C ALA A 135 11.60 -10.97 -80.16
N ALA A 136 10.27 -11.03 -79.99
CA ALA A 136 9.41 -11.87 -80.84
C ALA A 136 9.42 -11.41 -82.30
N LYS A 137 9.45 -10.09 -82.56
CA LYS A 137 9.62 -9.55 -83.92
C LYS A 137 11.00 -9.88 -84.49
N LEU A 138 12.06 -9.82 -83.68
CA LEU A 138 13.41 -10.20 -84.09
C LEU A 138 13.47 -11.70 -84.43
N ASP A 139 12.92 -12.56 -83.58
CA ASP A 139 12.84 -14.02 -83.82
C ASP A 139 12.05 -14.33 -85.09
N ALA A 140 10.89 -13.71 -85.30
CA ALA A 140 10.11 -13.85 -86.53
C ALA A 140 10.90 -13.38 -87.76
N GLY A 141 11.62 -12.25 -87.66
CA GLY A 141 12.48 -11.74 -88.73
C GLY A 141 13.68 -12.63 -89.01
N MET A 142 14.26 -13.27 -87.99
CA MET A 142 15.33 -14.24 -88.14
C MET A 142 14.84 -15.54 -88.82
N ASN A 143 13.60 -15.93 -88.55
CA ASN A 143 12.99 -17.12 -89.14
C ASN A 143 12.29 -16.86 -90.49
N ASP A 144 12.31 -15.61 -91.00
CA ASP A 144 11.78 -15.27 -92.32
C ASP A 144 12.76 -15.70 -93.42
N SER A 145 12.25 -16.50 -94.36
CA SER A 145 12.97 -16.92 -95.57
C SER A 145 13.62 -15.77 -96.34
N CYS A 146 13.04 -14.56 -96.31
CA CYS A 146 13.57 -13.37 -96.99
C CYS A 146 14.86 -12.83 -96.35
N ASN A 147 15.13 -13.14 -95.07
CA ASN A 147 16.30 -12.67 -94.33
C ASN A 147 17.41 -13.74 -94.21
N SER A 148 17.19 -14.93 -94.78
CA SER A 148 18.15 -16.05 -94.79
C SER A 148 19.53 -15.63 -95.34
N GLY A 149 19.56 -14.81 -96.38
CA GLY A 149 20.80 -14.27 -96.96
C GLY A 149 21.56 -13.36 -95.98
N GLN A 150 20.86 -12.52 -95.22
CA GLN A 150 21.47 -11.62 -94.22
C GLN A 150 22.02 -12.42 -93.02
N LEU A 151 21.30 -13.46 -92.57
CA LEU A 151 21.79 -14.34 -91.52
C LEU A 151 22.99 -15.20 -91.96
N LYS A 152 23.06 -15.59 -93.24
CA LYS A 152 24.22 -16.29 -93.81
C LYS A 152 25.46 -15.38 -93.83
N ILE A 153 25.31 -14.10 -94.15
CA ILE A 153 26.39 -13.09 -94.09
C ILE A 153 26.88 -12.90 -92.64
N LEU A 154 25.96 -12.93 -91.67
CA LEU A 154 26.28 -12.84 -90.24
C LEU A 154 26.81 -14.16 -89.63
N GLY A 155 26.90 -15.24 -90.41
CA GLY A 155 27.37 -16.55 -89.95
C GLY A 155 26.39 -17.32 -89.05
N CYS A 156 25.10 -16.95 -89.07
CA CYS A 156 24.07 -17.47 -88.16
C CYS A 156 23.13 -18.51 -88.75
N SER A 157 23.34 -18.89 -90.01
CA SER A 157 22.59 -19.96 -90.66
C SER A 157 23.56 -20.92 -91.35
N SER A 158 23.45 -22.20 -91.01
CA SER A 158 24.07 -23.31 -91.73
C SER A 158 22.98 -24.27 -92.18
N GLU A 159 22.40 -24.07 -93.37
CA GLU A 159 22.09 -25.15 -94.31
C GLU A 159 21.41 -24.70 -95.62
N ASN A 160 21.91 -25.28 -96.71
CA ASN A 160 21.21 -25.72 -97.91
C ASN A 160 20.41 -24.71 -98.75
N CYS A 161 21.11 -23.73 -99.33
CA CYS A 161 20.78 -23.37 -100.72
C CYS A 161 21.60 -24.29 -101.62
N ASN A 162 20.92 -25.04 -102.49
CA ASN A 162 21.53 -25.77 -103.60
C ASN A 162 22.20 -24.78 -104.56
N ASP A 163 23.39 -24.31 -104.23
CA ASP A 163 24.22 -23.54 -105.14
C ASP A 163 25.36 -24.43 -105.58
N ASN A 164 25.14 -25.09 -106.72
CA ASN A 164 26.16 -25.69 -107.56
C ASN A 164 27.08 -24.62 -108.17
N GLU A 165 27.63 -23.70 -107.38
CA GLU A 165 28.70 -22.83 -107.84
C GLU A 165 29.79 -22.70 -106.78
N LYS A 166 30.97 -23.19 -107.19
CA LYS A 166 32.24 -23.02 -106.53
C LYS A 166 32.50 -21.53 -106.29
N GLN A 167 32.68 -21.16 -105.03
CA GLN A 167 33.67 -20.14 -104.68
C GLN A 167 34.23 -20.44 -103.30
N ALA A 168 35.42 -21.04 -103.33
CA ALA A 168 36.37 -20.94 -102.24
C ALA A 168 36.91 -19.51 -102.26
N GLU A 169 36.72 -18.77 -101.17
CA GLU A 169 37.61 -17.70 -100.72
C GLU A 169 37.26 -17.36 -99.26
N SER A 170 38.27 -16.96 -98.50
CA SER A 170 38.27 -16.93 -97.05
C SER A 170 37.22 -15.98 -96.44
N ASN A 171 36.09 -16.52 -95.98
CA ASN A 171 35.21 -15.80 -95.07
C ASN A 171 35.63 -16.09 -93.62
N GLN A 172 36.80 -15.60 -93.20
CA GLN A 172 36.93 -15.26 -91.79
C GLN A 172 35.90 -14.17 -91.55
N LEU A 173 34.84 -14.49 -90.80
CA LEU A 173 33.89 -13.47 -90.34
C LEU A 173 34.73 -12.30 -89.77
N PRO A 174 34.37 -11.04 -90.09
CA PRO A 174 34.95 -9.89 -89.41
C PRO A 174 34.95 -10.14 -87.90
N ASN A 175 36.02 -9.78 -87.20
CA ASN A 175 36.15 -10.03 -85.76
C ASN A 175 34.93 -9.46 -84.99
N GLU A 176 34.35 -8.38 -85.51
CA GLU A 176 33.15 -7.71 -85.02
C GLU A 176 31.87 -8.57 -85.10
N CYS A 177 31.82 -9.58 -85.98
CA CYS A 177 30.67 -10.44 -86.23
C CYS A 177 30.78 -11.85 -85.63
N GLN A 178 31.91 -12.20 -85.02
CA GLN A 178 32.15 -13.55 -84.46
C GLN A 178 31.11 -14.00 -83.42
N ASP A 179 30.52 -13.05 -82.70
CA ASP A 179 29.52 -13.29 -81.65
C ASP A 179 28.08 -12.97 -82.08
N ALA A 180 27.84 -12.56 -83.33
CA ALA A 180 26.57 -12.02 -83.77
C ALA A 180 25.39 -12.96 -83.49
N CYS A 181 25.55 -14.26 -83.73
CA CYS A 181 24.49 -15.25 -83.54
C CYS A 181 24.16 -15.49 -82.07
N ARG A 182 25.20 -15.54 -81.23
CA ARG A 182 25.06 -15.65 -79.78
C ARG A 182 24.38 -14.41 -79.18
N VAL A 183 24.70 -13.23 -79.71
CA VAL A 183 24.07 -11.97 -79.30
C VAL A 183 22.61 -11.93 -79.74
N LEU A 184 22.31 -12.27 -80.99
CA LEU A 184 20.94 -12.35 -81.52
C LEU A 184 20.07 -13.32 -80.72
N GLN A 185 20.58 -14.53 -80.45
CA GLN A 185 19.87 -15.52 -79.64
C GLN A 185 19.61 -15.00 -78.21
N LYS A 186 20.61 -14.36 -77.57
CA LYS A 186 20.41 -13.72 -76.25
C LYS A 186 19.37 -12.60 -76.29
N LEU A 187 19.31 -11.81 -77.36
CA LEU A 187 18.31 -10.76 -77.54
C LEU A 187 16.89 -11.33 -77.69
N VAL A 188 16.75 -12.58 -78.15
CA VAL A 188 15.48 -13.30 -78.20
C VAL A 188 15.11 -13.92 -76.85
N GLU A 189 16.05 -14.61 -76.20
CA GLU A 189 15.78 -15.41 -74.99
C GLU A 189 15.67 -14.57 -73.70
N LYS A 190 16.60 -13.62 -73.49
CA LYS A 190 16.68 -12.86 -72.22
C LYS A 190 15.44 -12.04 -71.87
N PRO A 191 14.73 -11.41 -72.83
CA PRO A 191 13.51 -10.66 -72.53
C PRO A 191 12.38 -11.53 -71.97
N ILE A 192 12.33 -12.82 -72.30
CA ILE A 192 11.35 -13.77 -71.76
C ILE A 192 11.65 -14.05 -70.29
N GLU A 193 12.91 -14.32 -69.96
CA GLU A 193 13.36 -14.54 -68.56
C GLU A 193 13.09 -13.31 -67.68
N LEU A 194 13.49 -12.11 -68.14
CA LEU A 194 13.30 -10.85 -67.42
C LEU A 194 11.81 -10.56 -67.15
N SER A 195 10.94 -10.90 -68.11
CA SER A 195 9.49 -10.75 -67.95
C SER A 195 8.92 -11.68 -66.86
N GLN A 196 9.46 -12.89 -66.71
CA GLN A 196 9.05 -13.82 -65.66
C GLN A 196 9.54 -13.37 -64.28
N GLU A 197 10.80 -12.94 -64.19
CA GLU A 197 11.39 -12.46 -62.93
C GLU A 197 10.65 -11.23 -62.38
N ILE A 198 10.33 -10.25 -63.24
CA ILE A 198 9.61 -9.06 -62.80
C ILE A 198 8.17 -9.34 -62.37
N ASP A 199 7.54 -10.36 -62.94
CA ASP A 199 6.20 -10.81 -62.54
C ASP A 199 6.20 -11.40 -61.13
N ILE A 200 7.22 -12.19 -60.79
CA ILE A 200 7.41 -12.69 -59.42
C ILE A 200 7.55 -11.51 -58.45
N ILE A 201 8.41 -10.54 -58.76
CA ILE A 201 8.59 -9.35 -57.92
C ILE A 201 7.28 -8.57 -57.77
N CYS A 202 6.53 -8.35 -58.84
CA CYS A 202 5.26 -7.63 -58.80
C CYS A 202 4.23 -8.33 -57.90
N ASN A 203 4.13 -9.65 -57.98
CA ASN A 203 3.20 -10.44 -57.17
C ASN A 203 3.62 -10.41 -55.70
N SER A 204 4.88 -10.71 -55.39
CA SER A 204 5.39 -10.70 -54.01
C SER A 204 5.23 -9.34 -53.33
N VAL A 205 5.52 -8.24 -54.03
CA VAL A 205 5.35 -6.89 -53.46
C VAL A 205 3.87 -6.61 -53.19
N SER A 206 2.98 -7.05 -54.08
CA SER A 206 1.53 -6.86 -53.91
C SER A 206 0.99 -7.64 -52.71
N ASP A 207 1.45 -8.88 -52.51
CA ASP A 207 1.07 -9.70 -51.36
C ASP A 207 1.52 -9.07 -50.04
N ILE A 208 2.76 -8.59 -49.98
CA ILE A 208 3.28 -7.93 -48.78
C ILE A 208 2.51 -6.63 -48.49
N ILE A 209 2.19 -5.82 -49.51
CA ILE A 209 1.33 -4.63 -49.34
C ILE A 209 -0.03 -5.02 -48.79
N GLY A 210 -0.62 -6.13 -49.27
CA GLY A 210 -1.87 -6.68 -48.77
C GLY A 210 -1.78 -7.01 -47.28
N ILE A 211 -0.77 -7.79 -46.87
CA ILE A 211 -0.52 -8.15 -45.47
C ILE A 211 -0.42 -6.90 -44.59
N GLN A 212 0.38 -5.90 -44.99
CA GLN A 212 0.55 -4.67 -44.20
C GLN A 212 -0.72 -3.81 -44.13
N SER A 213 -1.61 -3.94 -45.10
CA SER A 213 -2.90 -3.24 -45.09
C SER A 213 -3.92 -3.95 -44.20
N PHE A 214 -3.89 -5.29 -44.16
CA PHE A 214 -4.78 -6.10 -43.33
C PHE A 214 -4.35 -6.18 -41.86
N SER A 215 -3.05 -6.10 -41.56
CA SER A 215 -2.52 -6.18 -40.19
C SER A 215 -3.02 -5.05 -39.28
N ASN A 216 -3.53 -3.94 -39.86
CA ASN A 216 -4.20 -2.82 -39.19
C ASN A 216 -3.55 -2.42 -37.86
N ILE A 217 -2.22 -2.25 -37.86
CA ILE A 217 -1.47 -1.88 -36.66
C ILE A 217 -1.95 -0.55 -36.04
N LYS A 218 -2.61 0.29 -36.84
CA LYS A 218 -3.26 1.54 -36.40
C LYS A 218 -4.38 1.31 -35.39
N SER A 219 -5.02 0.15 -35.41
CA SER A 219 -6.02 -0.21 -34.38
C SER A 219 -5.43 -0.28 -32.97
N LEU A 220 -4.12 -0.55 -32.83
CA LEU A 220 -3.43 -0.56 -31.55
C LEU A 220 -3.34 0.83 -30.91
N GLU A 221 -3.43 1.91 -31.70
CA GLU A 221 -3.36 3.27 -31.19
C GLU A 221 -4.51 3.54 -30.20
N LYS A 222 -5.74 3.23 -30.61
CA LYS A 222 -6.91 3.42 -29.75
C LYS A 222 -6.85 2.52 -28.52
N PHE A 223 -6.50 1.24 -28.71
CA PHE A 223 -6.35 0.30 -27.61
C PHE A 223 -5.34 0.80 -26.57
N GLN A 224 -4.19 1.30 -27.04
CA GLN A 224 -3.15 1.86 -26.19
C GLN A 224 -3.63 3.11 -25.45
N GLN A 225 -4.35 4.03 -26.12
CA GLN A 225 -4.92 5.22 -25.48
C GLN A 225 -5.93 4.86 -24.39
N ASP A 226 -6.80 3.89 -24.66
CA ASP A 226 -7.79 3.40 -23.70
C ASP A 226 -7.09 2.72 -22.51
N PHE A 227 -6.08 1.89 -22.76
CA PHE A 227 -5.26 1.26 -21.70
C PHE A 227 -4.58 2.30 -20.81
N ALA A 228 -3.93 3.31 -21.40
CA ALA A 228 -3.27 4.37 -20.65
C ALA A 228 -4.24 5.21 -19.81
N THR A 229 -5.43 5.49 -20.35
CA THR A 229 -6.49 6.21 -19.63
C THR A 229 -6.98 5.40 -18.43
N ASN A 230 -7.21 4.09 -18.62
CA ASN A 230 -7.64 3.20 -17.55
C ASN A 230 -6.55 3.02 -16.48
N ALA A 231 -5.29 2.90 -16.89
CA ALA A 231 -4.14 2.84 -15.99
C ALA A 231 -4.07 4.09 -15.10
N LYS A 232 -4.19 5.27 -15.70
CA LYS A 232 -4.23 6.54 -14.97
C LYS A 232 -5.42 6.64 -14.02
N THR A 233 -6.61 6.24 -14.48
CA THR A 233 -7.82 6.25 -13.63
C THR A 233 -7.65 5.35 -12.41
N PHE A 234 -7.03 4.18 -12.58
CA PHE A 234 -6.73 3.28 -11.47
C PHE A 234 -5.72 3.87 -10.48
N ASP A 235 -4.65 4.50 -10.98
CA ASP A 235 -3.64 5.17 -10.15
C ASP A 235 -4.24 6.34 -9.36
N ASP A 236 -5.03 7.20 -10.02
CA ASP A 236 -5.75 8.32 -9.40
C ASP A 236 -6.69 7.83 -8.27
N LEU A 237 -7.36 6.69 -8.46
CA LEU A 237 -8.18 6.06 -7.43
C LEU A 237 -7.34 5.62 -6.22
N ILE A 238 -6.19 4.98 -6.43
CA ILE A 238 -5.30 4.57 -5.34
C ILE A 238 -4.79 5.79 -4.58
N LEU A 239 -4.30 6.82 -5.29
CA LEU A 239 -3.81 8.06 -4.71
C LEU A 239 -4.89 8.76 -3.86
N SER A 240 -6.13 8.82 -4.36
CA SER A 240 -7.26 9.34 -3.59
C SER A 240 -7.51 8.56 -2.30
N GLN A 241 -7.45 7.23 -2.35
CA GLN A 241 -7.59 6.39 -1.16
C GLN A 241 -6.44 6.58 -0.18
N ILE A 242 -5.20 6.77 -0.65
CA ILE A 242 -4.04 7.08 0.20
C ILE A 242 -4.25 8.40 0.93
N ILE A 243 -4.73 9.45 0.25
CA ILE A 243 -5.02 10.75 0.88
C ILE A 243 -6.06 10.59 2.00
N ASN A 244 -7.16 9.89 1.72
CA ASN A 244 -8.20 9.62 2.71
C ASN A 244 -7.68 8.80 3.89
N ALA A 245 -6.90 7.75 3.63
CA ALA A 245 -6.29 6.92 4.65
C ALA A 245 -5.28 7.69 5.50
N THR A 246 -4.52 8.62 4.91
CA THR A 246 -3.57 9.50 5.62
C THR A 246 -4.30 10.40 6.61
N ALA A 247 -5.40 11.02 6.18
CA ALA A 247 -6.23 11.85 7.06
C ALA A 247 -6.83 11.01 8.21
N GLY A 248 -7.31 9.80 7.90
CA GLY A 248 -7.81 8.85 8.89
C GLY A 248 -6.75 8.40 9.91
N LEU A 249 -5.53 8.15 9.45
CA LEU A 249 -4.39 7.78 10.29
C LEU A 249 -4.02 8.92 11.24
N LYS A 250 -3.91 10.15 10.72
CA LYS A 250 -3.64 11.33 11.54
C LYS A 250 -4.70 11.52 12.64
N LYS A 251 -5.99 11.44 12.28
CA LYS A 251 -7.08 11.51 13.25
C LYS A 251 -6.99 10.40 14.31
N SER A 252 -6.67 9.17 13.89
CA SER A 252 -6.53 8.04 14.83
C SER A 252 -5.34 8.24 15.78
N GLN A 253 -4.25 8.86 15.30
CA GLN A 253 -3.09 9.22 16.10
C GLN A 253 -3.41 10.31 17.13
N ASP A 254 -4.14 11.35 16.72
CA ASP A 254 -4.58 12.43 17.61
C ASP A 254 -5.50 11.88 18.72
N ASP A 255 -6.47 11.03 18.34
CA ASP A 255 -7.38 10.36 19.27
C ASP A 255 -6.63 9.45 20.27
N LEU A 256 -5.64 8.69 19.81
CA LEU A 256 -4.81 7.84 20.67
C LEU A 256 -3.98 8.69 21.64
N THR A 257 -3.41 9.79 21.16
CA THR A 257 -2.64 10.73 21.98
C THR A 257 -3.49 11.33 23.09
N LEU A 258 -4.74 11.70 22.79
CA LEU A 258 -5.69 12.17 23.79
C LEU A 258 -6.03 11.07 24.82
N ALA A 259 -6.26 9.83 24.37
CA ALA A 259 -6.54 8.72 25.27
C ALA A 259 -5.37 8.42 26.23
N ILE A 260 -4.12 8.49 25.75
CA ILE A 260 -2.92 8.35 26.59
C ILE A 260 -2.87 9.45 27.65
N LYS A 261 -3.13 10.71 27.26
CA LYS A 261 -3.17 11.84 28.20
C LYS A 261 -4.23 11.62 29.29
N SER A 262 -5.45 11.27 28.90
CA SER A 262 -6.54 11.00 29.84
C SER A 262 -6.24 9.85 30.78
N GLN A 263 -5.68 8.74 30.28
CA GLN A 263 -5.28 7.60 31.11
C GLN A 263 -4.18 7.97 32.09
N THR A 264 -3.19 8.75 31.66
CA THR A 264 -2.11 9.23 32.53
C THR A 264 -2.65 10.12 33.64
N GLN A 265 -3.53 11.06 33.29
CA GLN A 265 -4.17 11.96 34.25
C GLN A 265 -5.03 11.20 35.26
N SER A 266 -5.85 10.25 34.82
CA SER A 266 -6.68 9.45 35.73
C SER A 266 -5.83 8.55 36.63
N SER A 267 -4.70 8.04 36.13
CA SER A 267 -3.78 7.24 36.94
C SER A 267 -3.11 8.08 38.03
N TYR A 268 -2.71 9.31 37.70
CA TYR A 268 -2.15 10.26 38.67
C TYR A 268 -3.20 10.70 39.70
N ALA A 269 -4.43 10.98 39.26
CA ALA A 269 -5.54 11.32 40.15
C ALA A 269 -5.83 10.17 41.14
N LEU A 270 -5.92 8.94 40.64
CA LEU A 270 -6.11 7.75 41.47
C LEU A 270 -4.99 7.60 42.52
N TYR A 271 -3.74 7.76 42.10
CA TYR A 271 -2.59 7.72 43.01
C TYR A 271 -2.72 8.75 44.14
N ASN A 272 -3.05 10.00 43.81
CA ASN A 272 -3.23 11.05 44.82
C ASN A 272 -4.40 10.75 45.77
N LYS A 273 -5.51 10.21 45.26
CA LYS A 273 -6.66 9.83 46.11
C LYS A 273 -6.36 8.68 47.04
N ARG A 274 -5.52 7.72 46.63
CA ARG A 274 -5.02 6.67 47.52
C ARG A 274 -4.19 7.27 48.67
N ASN A 275 -3.26 8.17 48.36
CA ASN A 275 -2.45 8.85 49.38
C ASN A 275 -3.29 9.72 50.33
N GLU A 276 -4.28 10.46 49.81
CA GLU A 276 -5.21 11.26 50.63
C GLU A 276 -6.00 10.38 51.61
N LEU A 277 -6.41 9.17 51.20
CA LEU A 277 -7.12 8.25 52.08
C LEU A 277 -6.19 7.59 53.09
N GLU A 278 -5.02 7.13 52.65
CA GLU A 278 -4.01 6.48 53.49
C GLU A 278 -3.53 7.40 54.61
N THR A 279 -3.23 8.67 54.30
CA THR A 279 -2.87 9.67 55.33
C THR A 279 -3.98 9.88 56.37
N LEU A 280 -5.26 9.84 55.98
CA LEU A 280 -6.36 9.93 56.94
C LEU A 280 -6.52 8.64 57.77
N VAL A 281 -6.28 7.47 57.17
CA VAL A 281 -6.29 6.19 57.90
C VAL A 281 -5.14 6.14 58.91
N GLU A 282 -3.93 6.53 58.53
CA GLU A 282 -2.78 6.60 59.42
C GLU A 282 -2.99 7.60 60.56
N VAL A 283 -3.57 8.77 60.29
CA VAL A 283 -3.89 9.74 61.35
C VAL A 283 -4.99 9.20 62.27
N LYS A 284 -6.00 8.47 61.73
CA LYS A 284 -6.96 7.73 62.55
C LYS A 284 -6.22 6.75 63.46
N ASP A 285 -5.31 5.96 62.92
CA ASP A 285 -4.56 4.97 63.69
C ASP A 285 -3.59 5.62 64.69
N TYR A 286 -2.97 6.75 64.39
CA TYR A 286 -2.16 7.52 65.34
C TYR A 286 -3.01 8.09 66.50
N LEU A 287 -4.17 8.67 66.19
CA LEU A 287 -5.09 9.23 67.18
C LEU A 287 -5.81 8.15 68.01
N CYS A 288 -6.07 6.98 67.44
CA CYS A 288 -6.79 5.88 68.09
C CYS A 288 -5.87 4.83 68.70
N CYS A 289 -4.63 4.74 68.24
CA CYS A 289 -3.60 3.81 68.70
C CYS A 289 -2.42 4.61 69.28
N HIS A 290 -2.70 5.40 70.31
CA HIS A 290 -1.63 5.92 71.14
C HIS A 290 -1.18 4.77 72.06
N LYS A 291 -0.14 4.01 71.64
CA LYS A 291 0.80 3.52 72.66
C LYS A 291 1.31 4.77 73.34
N CYS A 292 0.70 5.08 74.48
CA CYS A 292 1.02 6.21 75.31
C CYS A 292 2.42 5.97 75.90
N ASN A 293 3.47 6.09 75.08
CA ASN A 293 4.86 5.95 75.53
C ASN A 293 5.23 7.06 76.53
N CYS A 294 4.43 8.12 76.63
CA CYS A 294 4.54 9.12 77.68
C CYS A 294 4.06 8.60 79.05
N ILE A 295 3.51 7.39 79.14
CA ILE A 295 3.04 6.81 80.38
C ILE A 295 3.30 5.29 80.39
N GLY A 296 4.55 4.89 80.63
CA GLY A 296 4.79 3.65 81.36
C GLY A 296 4.13 3.76 82.73
N ASP A 297 3.28 2.80 83.09
CA ASP A 297 2.34 2.80 84.23
C ASP A 297 1.14 3.76 84.12
N CYS A 298 0.10 3.27 83.43
CA CYS A 298 -1.27 3.61 83.79
C CYS A 298 -1.59 2.99 85.15
N GLY A 299 -1.22 3.68 86.24
CA GLY A 299 -1.50 3.35 87.65
C GLY A 299 -2.99 3.32 88.02
N CYS A 300 -3.78 2.59 87.23
CA CYS A 300 -5.17 2.22 87.42
C CYS A 300 -5.31 0.85 88.08
N ASN A 301 -4.20 0.17 88.40
CA ASN A 301 -4.24 -0.99 89.27
C ASN A 301 -4.52 -0.53 90.70
N GLU A 302 -5.66 -0.97 91.21
CA GLU A 302 -6.15 -0.77 92.57
C GLU A 302 -5.07 -1.24 93.57
N GLY A 303 -4.40 -0.31 94.24
CA GLY A 303 -3.38 -0.68 95.23
C GLY A 303 -2.47 0.43 95.77
N SER A 304 -2.43 1.64 95.21
CA SER A 304 -1.59 2.72 95.77
C SER A 304 -2.40 3.84 96.42
N ASN A 305 -2.18 4.01 97.73
CA ASN A 305 -2.72 5.05 98.60
C ASN A 305 -2.02 6.41 98.39
N ASP A 306 -2.12 6.99 97.20
CA ASP A 306 -1.65 8.36 96.96
C ASP A 306 -2.83 9.28 96.60
N GLU A 307 -3.32 10.00 97.62
CA GLU A 307 -4.48 10.92 97.56
C GLU A 307 -4.22 12.24 96.81
N TYR A 308 -3.06 12.46 96.18
CA TYR A 308 -2.71 13.77 95.60
C TYR A 308 -2.32 13.74 94.11
N ASN A 309 -3.09 13.04 93.27
CA ASN A 309 -2.86 13.11 91.83
C ASN A 309 -4.07 13.63 91.05
N ARG A 310 -4.20 14.97 91.00
CA ARG A 310 -5.22 15.75 90.26
C ARG A 310 -5.41 15.31 88.79
N PHE A 311 -4.43 14.63 88.21
CA PHE A 311 -4.44 14.17 86.82
C PHE A 311 -4.87 12.71 86.64
N LYS A 312 -5.11 11.94 87.72
CA LYS A 312 -5.52 10.52 87.64
C LYS A 312 -6.86 10.36 86.91
N LYS A 313 -7.83 11.24 87.20
CA LYS A 313 -9.15 11.26 86.55
C LYS A 313 -9.07 11.60 85.05
N CYS A 314 -8.33 12.65 84.71
CA CYS A 314 -8.14 13.08 83.31
C CYS A 314 -7.42 12.01 82.46
N LYS A 315 -6.51 11.25 83.08
CA LYS A 315 -5.74 10.17 82.46
C LYS A 315 -6.56 8.89 82.27
N CYS A 316 -7.44 8.54 83.20
CA CYS A 316 -8.43 7.47 83.01
C CYS A 316 -9.44 7.83 81.93
N ASP A 317 -9.96 9.06 81.93
CA ASP A 317 -10.94 9.52 80.95
C ASP A 317 -10.39 9.45 79.51
N ILE A 318 -9.12 9.78 79.28
CA ILE A 318 -8.47 9.66 77.96
C ILE A 318 -8.33 8.19 77.54
N CYS A 319 -7.97 7.30 78.46
CA CYS A 319 -7.86 5.86 78.18
C CYS A 319 -9.23 5.24 77.87
N ASP A 320 -10.27 5.66 78.58
CA ASP A 320 -11.64 5.23 78.33
C ASP A 320 -12.17 5.74 76.98
N ILE A 321 -11.84 6.99 76.60
CA ILE A 321 -12.15 7.53 75.27
C ILE A 321 -11.46 6.71 74.16
N CYS A 322 -10.19 6.31 74.36
CA CYS A 322 -9.48 5.47 73.41
C CYS A 322 -10.11 4.07 73.32
N LYS A 323 -10.49 3.48 74.46
CA LYS A 323 -11.12 2.17 74.52
C LYS A 323 -12.52 2.14 73.90
N GLU A 324 -13.34 3.16 74.15
CA GLU A 324 -14.64 3.34 73.48
C GLU A 324 -14.47 3.48 71.96
N VAL A 325 -13.42 4.15 71.50
CA VAL A 325 -13.10 4.24 70.06
C VAL A 325 -12.69 2.87 69.51
N THR A 326 -11.86 2.10 70.22
CA THR A 326 -11.51 0.74 69.81
C THR A 326 -12.74 -0.17 69.74
N GLU A 327 -13.64 -0.13 70.73
CA GLU A 327 -14.83 -1.00 70.78
C GLU A 327 -15.88 -0.65 69.72
N ILE A 328 -15.97 0.61 69.28
CA ILE A 328 -16.92 1.04 68.23
C ILE A 328 -16.39 0.72 66.81
N TYR A 329 -15.08 0.78 66.57
CA TYR A 329 -14.50 0.54 65.23
C TYR A 329 -13.92 -0.88 65.04
N CYS A 330 -13.54 -1.58 66.11
CA CYS A 330 -13.15 -2.99 66.09
C CYS A 330 -14.34 -3.88 66.50
N ILE A 331 -15.26 -4.13 65.56
CA ILE A 331 -16.19 -5.25 65.71
C ILE A 331 -15.35 -6.53 65.72
N LYS A 332 -15.33 -7.27 66.84
CA LYS A 332 -14.92 -8.68 66.84
C LYS A 332 -15.78 -9.42 65.83
N ASP A 333 -15.18 -9.83 64.71
CA ASP A 333 -15.74 -10.94 63.95
C ASP A 333 -15.74 -12.15 64.89
N ASN A 334 -16.88 -12.81 65.00
CA ASN A 334 -17.05 -14.02 65.81
C ASN A 334 -16.34 -15.25 65.21
N ASP A 335 -15.26 -15.04 64.45
CA ASP A 335 -14.39 -16.08 63.91
C ASP A 335 -12.92 -15.66 64.13
N GLY A 336 -12.42 -15.94 65.34
CA GLY A 336 -11.03 -16.35 65.61
C GLY A 336 -9.85 -15.71 64.87
N ALA A 337 -9.82 -14.40 64.63
CA ALA A 337 -8.62 -13.72 64.13
C ALA A 337 -8.14 -12.62 65.08
N SER A 338 -6.91 -12.80 65.60
CA SER A 338 -6.15 -11.87 66.44
C SER A 338 -5.89 -10.56 65.69
N CYS A 339 -6.04 -9.43 66.39
CA CYS A 339 -5.47 -8.16 65.97
C CYS A 339 -3.98 -8.16 66.36
N ASP A 340 -3.12 -8.50 65.42
CA ASP A 340 -1.71 -8.08 65.40
C ASP A 340 -1.50 -7.04 64.31
#